data_AF-A0A3N9TH44-F1
#
_entry.id   AF-A0A3N9TH44-F1
#
_cell.length_a   1.000
_cell.length_b   1.000
_cell.length_c   1.000
_cell.angle_alpha   90.00
_cell.angle_beta   90.00
_cell.angle_gamma   90.00
#
_symmetry.space_group_name_H-M   'P 1'
#
loop_
_entity.id
_entity.type
_entity.pdbx_description
1 polymer ?
#
loop_
_entity_poly.entity_id
_entity_poly.type
_entity_poly.pdbx_seq_one_letter_code
_entity_poly.pdbx_strand_id
1 'polypeptide(L)'
;MKLKKIAITLPAPIFIVASITLFMTFINHGFTSQFMNQWLISLAFSLIIMLPLAGLLIMKISMLVETKLSNIKPLYQKLIQCFFVALCLESVLSIINTATTVNTQGIQEFVWVWALTLIKAMPLGYAIAMMMIFIVKPRIQRALANA
;
A
#
# COMPACT_ATOMS: atom_id res chain seq x y z
N MET A 1 -0.29 -26.68 -8.73
CA MET A 1 0.62 -25.58 -9.13
C MET A 1 0.18 -24.19 -8.62
N LYS A 2 -1.09 -23.77 -8.73
CA LYS A 2 -1.55 -22.44 -8.27
C LYS A 2 -1.60 -22.27 -6.74
N LEU A 3 -2.07 -23.27 -5.99
CA LEU A 3 -2.17 -23.23 -4.51
C LEU A 3 -0.82 -23.08 -3.80
N LYS A 4 0.20 -23.84 -4.23
CA LYS A 4 1.57 -23.77 -3.66
C LYS A 4 2.17 -22.38 -3.85
N LYS A 5 1.95 -21.76 -5.02
CA LYS A 5 2.38 -20.39 -5.34
C LYS A 5 1.71 -19.36 -4.43
N ILE A 6 0.38 -19.46 -4.29
CA ILE A 6 -0.45 -18.60 -3.42
C ILE A 6 0.00 -18.71 -1.95
N ALA A 7 0.23 -19.92 -1.46
CA ALA A 7 0.69 -20.18 -0.09
C ALA A 7 2.07 -19.60 0.21
N ILE A 8 2.91 -19.39 -0.80
CA ILE A 8 4.24 -18.78 -0.65
C ILE A 8 4.19 -17.25 -0.80
N THR A 9 3.32 -16.72 -1.67
CA THR A 9 3.31 -15.29 -2.02
C THR A 9 2.50 -14.41 -1.07
N LEU A 10 1.41 -14.93 -0.50
CA LEU A 10 0.45 -14.15 0.31
C LEU A 10 0.82 -13.94 1.79
N PRO A 11 1.50 -14.87 2.50
CA PRO A 11 1.70 -14.71 3.93
C PRO A 11 2.43 -13.41 4.29
N ALA A 12 3.52 -13.09 3.61
CA ALA A 12 4.32 -11.90 3.93
C ALA A 12 3.52 -10.58 3.77
N PRO A 13 2.84 -10.33 2.63
CA PRO A 13 1.96 -9.16 2.52
C PRO A 13 0.82 -9.13 3.54
N ILE A 14 0.20 -10.27 3.85
CA ILE A 14 -0.87 -10.35 4.85
C ILE A 14 -0.36 -9.94 6.22
N PHE A 15 0.81 -10.46 6.65
CA PHE A 15 1.41 -10.10 7.93
C PHE A 15 1.73 -8.62 8.03
N ILE A 16 2.25 -8.01 6.96
CA ILE A 16 2.55 -6.57 6.92
C ILE A 16 1.26 -5.77 7.05
N VAL A 17 0.23 -6.09 6.26
CA VAL A 17 -1.07 -5.42 6.30
C VAL A 17 -1.72 -5.57 7.68
N ALA A 18 -1.70 -6.78 8.26
CA ALA A 18 -2.25 -7.03 9.59
C ALA A 18 -1.55 -6.23 10.67
N SER A 19 -0.21 -6.14 10.62
CA SER A 19 0.58 -5.38 11.59
C SER A 19 0.32 -3.87 11.48
N ILE A 20 0.26 -3.33 10.27
CA ILE A 20 0.03 -1.89 10.03
C ILE A 20 -1.39 -1.50 10.43
N THR A 21 -2.40 -2.28 10.02
CA THR A 21 -3.80 -2.01 10.39
C THR A 21 -3.99 -2.10 11.90
N LEU A 22 -3.40 -3.09 12.56
CA LEU A 22 -3.44 -3.21 14.03
C LEU A 22 -2.82 -1.99 14.71
N PHE A 23 -1.64 -1.57 14.25
CA PHE A 23 -0.94 -0.41 14.79
C PHE A 23 -1.73 0.89 14.59
N MET A 24 -2.29 1.10 13.40
CA MET A 24 -3.11 2.29 13.09
C MET A 24 -4.42 2.30 13.88
N THR A 25 -5.12 1.17 14.00
CA THR A 25 -6.33 1.09 14.83
C THR A 25 -6.00 1.38 16.30
N PHE A 26 -4.86 0.89 16.79
CA PHE A 26 -4.42 1.13 18.16
C PHE A 26 -4.12 2.61 18.42
N ILE A 27 -3.42 3.29 17.51
CA ILE A 27 -3.15 4.73 17.64
C ILE A 27 -4.44 5.56 17.61
N ASN A 28 -5.38 5.21 16.74
CA ASN A 28 -6.58 6.02 16.55
C ASN A 28 -7.64 5.82 17.66
N HIS A 29 -7.74 4.60 18.22
CA HIS A 29 -8.85 4.25 19.12
C HIS A 29 -8.42 3.67 20.48
N GLY A 30 -7.15 3.30 20.67
CA GLY A 30 -6.67 2.57 21.84
C GLY A 30 -7.32 1.19 22.03
N PHE A 31 -7.04 0.53 23.15
CA PHE A 31 -7.72 -0.72 23.53
C PHE A 31 -9.10 -0.44 24.15
N THR A 32 -10.05 -0.07 23.30
CA THR A 32 -11.47 0.12 23.68
C THR A 32 -12.30 -1.11 23.29
N SER A 33 -13.54 -1.19 23.76
CA SER A 33 -14.47 -2.28 23.42
C SER A 33 -14.76 -2.40 21.92
N GLN A 34 -14.58 -1.31 21.16
CA GLN A 34 -14.78 -1.28 19.71
C GLN A 34 -13.51 -1.61 18.91
N PHE A 35 -12.35 -1.67 19.55
CA PHE A 35 -11.05 -1.89 18.90
C PHE A 35 -11.05 -3.12 17.99
N MET A 36 -11.53 -4.25 18.51
CA MET A 36 -11.50 -5.52 17.78
C MET A 36 -12.36 -5.47 16.51
N ASN A 37 -13.56 -4.87 16.61
CA ASN A 37 -14.47 -4.76 15.48
C ASN A 37 -13.89 -3.83 14.40
N GLN A 38 -13.38 -2.67 14.80
CA GLN A 38 -12.78 -1.73 13.86
C GLN A 38 -11.52 -2.31 13.19
N TRP A 39 -10.65 -2.96 13.96
CA TRP A 39 -9.46 -3.59 13.40
C TRP A 39 -9.81 -4.69 12.39
N LEU A 40 -10.78 -5.56 12.70
CA LEU A 40 -11.23 -6.60 11.76
C LEU A 40 -11.83 -6.04 10.48
N ILE A 41 -12.63 -4.97 10.56
CA ILE A 41 -13.18 -4.28 9.39
C ILE A 41 -12.06 -3.67 8.54
N SER A 42 -11.13 -2.93 9.17
CA SER A 42 -9.98 -2.35 8.48
C SER A 42 -9.09 -3.42 7.85
N LEU A 43 -8.85 -4.54 8.55
CA LEU A 43 -8.08 -5.67 8.06
C LEU A 43 -8.75 -6.32 6.84
N ALA A 44 -10.05 -6.60 6.93
CA ALA A 44 -10.81 -7.18 5.82
C ALA A 44 -10.79 -6.26 4.59
N PHE A 45 -11.03 -4.95 4.79
CA PHE A 45 -10.95 -3.96 3.72
C PHE A 45 -9.55 -3.94 3.08
N SER A 46 -8.49 -3.88 3.89
CA SER A 46 -7.13 -3.86 3.37
C SER A 46 -6.74 -5.15 2.64
N LEU A 47 -7.18 -6.32 3.10
CA LEU A 47 -6.85 -7.59 2.46
C LEU A 47 -7.62 -7.82 1.16
N ILE A 48 -8.91 -7.46 1.12
CA ILE A 48 -9.79 -7.75 -0.02
C ILE A 48 -9.64 -6.69 -1.12
N ILE A 49 -9.43 -5.42 -0.74
CA ILE A 49 -9.45 -4.30 -1.68
C ILE A 49 -8.04 -3.75 -1.89
N MET A 50 -7.37 -3.35 -0.82
CA MET A 50 -6.09 -2.63 -0.95
C MET A 50 -4.95 -3.51 -1.41
N LEU A 51 -4.86 -4.75 -0.92
CA LEU A 51 -3.77 -5.66 -1.25
C LEU A 51 -3.77 -6.06 -2.74
N PRO A 52 -4.92 -6.45 -3.35
CA PRO A 52 -4.99 -6.66 -4.80
C PRO A 52 -4.70 -5.39 -5.60
N LEU A 53 -5.23 -4.24 -5.18
CA LEU A 53 -5.00 -2.97 -5.84
C LEU A 53 -3.50 -2.60 -5.84
N ALA A 54 -2.82 -2.75 -4.70
CA ALA A 54 -1.39 -2.53 -4.56
C ALA A 54 -0.59 -3.48 -5.46
N GLY A 55 -0.95 -4.77 -5.51
CA GLY A 55 -0.32 -5.74 -6.40
C GLY A 55 -0.44 -5.36 -7.88
N LEU A 56 -1.63 -4.93 -8.31
CA LEU A 56 -1.88 -4.48 -9.69
C LEU A 56 -1.09 -3.22 -10.03
N LEU A 57 -1.06 -2.23 -9.13
CA LEU A 57 -0.29 -1.00 -9.33
C LEU A 57 1.21 -1.28 -9.39
N ILE A 58 1.75 -2.09 -8.48
CA ILE A 58 3.15 -2.50 -8.51
C ILE A 58 3.49 -3.14 -9.86
N MET A 59 2.64 -4.04 -10.36
CA MET A 59 2.87 -4.69 -11.65
C MET A 59 2.86 -3.69 -12.81
N LYS A 60 1.82 -2.85 -12.92
CA LYS A 60 1.67 -1.89 -14.02
C LYS A 60 2.78 -0.82 -14.00
N ILE A 61 3.10 -0.30 -12.83
CA ILE A 61 4.15 0.73 -12.66
C ILE A 61 5.52 0.13 -12.89
N SER A 62 5.80 -1.10 -12.42
CA SER A 62 7.07 -1.78 -12.70
C SER A 62 7.28 -1.93 -14.20
N MET A 63 6.26 -2.40 -14.94
CA MET A 63 6.34 -2.54 -16.41
C MET A 63 6.56 -1.19 -17.10
N LEU A 64 5.87 -0.14 -16.66
CA LEU A 64 5.99 1.20 -17.25
C LEU A 64 7.40 1.75 -17.03
N VAL A 65 7.91 1.66 -15.81
CA VAL A 65 9.26 2.13 -15.45
C VAL A 65 10.33 1.32 -16.18
N GLU A 66 10.22 0.00 -16.23
CA GLU A 66 11.19 -0.85 -16.95
C GLU A 66 11.20 -0.57 -18.45
N THR A 67 10.04 -0.31 -19.06
CA THR A 67 9.94 0.01 -20.49
C THR A 67 10.43 1.42 -20.82
N LYS A 68 10.04 2.44 -20.02
CA LYS A 68 10.33 3.85 -20.31
C LYS A 68 11.69 4.32 -19.79
N LEU A 69 12.20 3.70 -18.73
CA LEU A 69 13.43 4.10 -18.04
C LEU A 69 14.48 2.98 -18.06
N SER A 70 14.49 2.16 -19.11
CA SER A 70 15.41 1.02 -19.29
C SER A 70 16.89 1.40 -19.22
N ASN A 71 17.24 2.66 -19.50
CA ASN A 71 18.62 3.17 -19.53
C ASN A 71 19.17 3.62 -18.15
N ILE A 72 18.37 3.51 -17.08
CA ILE A 72 18.75 3.93 -15.72
C ILE A 72 19.22 2.73 -14.88
N LYS A 73 20.12 2.95 -13.91
CA LYS A 73 20.57 1.88 -13.00
C LYS A 73 19.37 1.21 -12.29
N PRO A 74 19.41 -0.12 -12.07
CA PRO A 74 18.32 -0.87 -11.46
C PRO A 74 17.86 -0.36 -10.09
N LEU A 75 18.78 0.21 -9.30
CA LEU A 75 18.45 0.80 -7.99
C LEU A 75 17.49 1.99 -8.11
N TYR A 76 17.80 2.93 -9.00
CA TYR A 76 16.97 4.12 -9.21
C TYR A 76 15.62 3.75 -9.83
N GLN A 77 15.59 2.77 -10.74
CA GLN A 77 14.32 2.23 -11.26
C GLN A 77 13.41 1.74 -10.13
N LYS A 78 13.94 0.97 -9.17
CA LYS A 78 13.15 0.49 -8.01
C LYS A 78 12.69 1.61 -7.10
N LEU A 79 13.51 2.63 -6.85
CA LEU A 79 13.12 3.80 -6.05
C LEU A 79 11.99 4.58 -6.74
N ILE A 80 12.10 4.80 -8.05
CA ILE A 80 11.06 5.44 -8.86
C ILE A 80 9.76 4.63 -8.83
N GLN A 81 9.85 3.29 -8.95
CA GLN A 81 8.70 2.40 -8.79
C GLN A 81 8.04 2.57 -7.42
N CYS A 82 8.83 2.59 -6.33
CA CYS A 82 8.31 2.80 -4.97
C CYS A 82 7.55 4.12 -4.87
N PHE A 83 8.11 5.18 -5.47
CA PHE A 83 7.52 6.52 -5.42
C PHE A 83 6.17 6.57 -6.14
N PHE A 84 6.11 6.08 -7.37
CA PHE A 84 4.85 6.08 -8.13
C PHE A 84 3.79 5.16 -7.53
N VAL A 85 4.19 3.98 -7.02
CA VAL A 85 3.25 3.07 -6.34
C VAL A 85 2.66 3.74 -5.10
N ALA A 86 3.50 4.35 -4.26
CA ALA A 86 3.06 5.07 -3.08
C ALA A 86 2.15 6.24 -3.46
N LEU A 87 2.55 7.06 -4.44
CA LEU A 87 1.76 8.20 -4.89
C LEU A 87 0.36 7.78 -5.38
N CYS A 88 0.26 6.72 -6.19
CA CYS A 88 -1.03 6.26 -6.70
C CYS A 88 -1.93 5.70 -5.59
N LEU A 89 -1.38 4.87 -4.69
CA LEU A 89 -2.15 4.29 -3.59
C LEU A 89 -2.61 5.36 -2.60
N GLU A 90 -1.69 6.23 -2.16
CA GLU A 90 -2.02 7.29 -1.21
C GLU A 90 -2.95 8.33 -1.80
N SER A 91 -2.89 8.58 -3.11
CA SER A 91 -3.84 9.47 -3.79
C SER A 91 -5.27 8.94 -3.68
N VAL A 92 -5.48 7.66 -3.98
CA VAL A 92 -6.80 7.01 -3.87
C VAL A 92 -7.28 7.00 -2.42
N LEU A 93 -6.41 6.63 -1.47
CA LEU A 93 -6.75 6.63 -0.04
C LEU A 93 -7.07 8.04 0.47
N SER A 94 -6.31 9.05 0.06
CA SER A 94 -6.53 10.44 0.44
C SER A 94 -7.87 10.94 -0.09
N ILE A 95 -8.26 10.58 -1.32
CA ILE A 95 -9.58 10.92 -1.87
C ILE A 95 -10.68 10.31 -1.01
N ILE A 96 -10.59 9.01 -0.73
CA ILE A 96 -11.59 8.30 0.08
C ILE A 96 -11.70 8.94 1.47
N ASN A 97 -10.57 9.14 2.15
CA ASN A 97 -10.56 9.72 3.49
C ASN A 97 -11.11 11.15 3.51
N THR A 98 -10.75 11.97 2.52
CA THR A 98 -11.29 13.34 2.42
C THR A 98 -12.80 13.30 2.17
N ALA A 99 -13.28 12.41 1.31
CA ALA A 99 -14.70 12.28 0.99
C ALA A 99 -15.54 11.70 2.15
N THR A 100 -15.00 10.80 2.98
CA THR A 100 -15.74 10.15 4.06
C THR A 100 -15.67 10.89 5.39
N THR A 101 -14.58 11.61 5.64
CA THR A 101 -14.24 12.11 6.98
C THR A 101 -14.31 13.62 7.08
N VAL A 102 -14.20 14.35 5.96
CA VAL A 102 -14.17 15.82 5.94
C VAL A 102 -15.40 16.34 5.22
N ASN A 103 -16.25 17.10 5.91
CA ASN A 103 -17.38 17.77 5.29
C ASN A 103 -16.91 19.04 4.56
N THR A 104 -16.38 18.88 3.36
CA THR A 104 -15.82 19.97 2.55
C THR A 104 -16.95 20.80 1.95
N GLN A 105 -16.96 22.12 2.15
CA GLN A 105 -18.03 23.00 1.69
C GLN A 105 -17.86 23.43 0.22
N GLY A 106 -16.75 23.08 -0.42
CA GLY A 106 -16.51 23.35 -1.84
C GLY A 106 -15.33 22.58 -2.44
N ILE A 107 -15.25 22.57 -3.77
CA ILE A 107 -14.23 21.83 -4.54
C ILE A 107 -12.81 22.30 -4.21
N GLN A 108 -12.62 23.61 -4.00
CA GLN A 108 -11.30 24.17 -3.70
C GLN A 108 -10.78 23.70 -2.33
N GLU A 109 -11.65 23.66 -1.32
CA GLU A 109 -11.33 23.13 0.00
C GLU A 109 -11.06 21.63 -0.07
N PHE A 110 -11.86 20.89 -0.83
CA PHE A 110 -11.64 19.46 -1.07
C PHE A 110 -10.26 19.16 -1.65
N VAL A 111 -9.86 19.87 -2.71
CA VAL A 111 -8.54 19.67 -3.34
C VAL A 111 -7.40 20.02 -2.38
N TRP A 112 -7.56 21.08 -1.59
CA TRP A 112 -6.55 21.48 -0.61
C TRP A 112 -6.36 20.43 0.50
N VAL A 113 -7.47 19.96 1.08
CA VAL A 113 -7.45 18.94 2.14
C VAL A 113 -6.93 17.60 1.60
N TRP A 114 -7.33 17.21 0.39
CA TRP A 114 -6.83 16.04 -0.30
C TRP A 114 -5.30 16.11 -0.50
N ALA A 115 -4.79 17.23 -1.00
CA ALA A 115 -3.36 17.40 -1.24
C ALA A 115 -2.55 17.35 0.06
N LEU A 116 -3.04 18.00 1.12
CA LEU A 116 -2.42 17.94 2.45
C LEU A 116 -2.41 16.53 3.04
N THR A 117 -3.53 15.81 2.92
CA THR A 117 -3.64 14.43 3.40
C THR A 117 -2.70 13.51 2.63
N LEU A 118 -2.61 13.68 1.31
CA LEU A 118 -1.69 12.95 0.44
C LEU A 118 -0.22 13.18 0.83
N ILE A 119 0.19 14.44 1.00
CA ILE A 119 1.57 14.80 1.37
C ILE A 119 1.93 14.24 2.75
N LYS A 120 0.99 14.26 3.71
CA LYS A 120 1.20 13.71 5.06
C LYS A 120 1.34 12.18 5.04
N ALA A 121 0.60 11.48 4.20
CA ALA A 121 0.63 10.02 4.13
C ALA A 121 1.79 9.49 3.26
N MET A 122 2.30 10.29 2.31
CA MET A 122 3.34 9.86 1.36
C MET A 122 4.61 9.26 2.01
N PRO A 123 5.20 9.83 3.08
CA PRO A 123 6.41 9.25 3.69
C PRO A 123 6.21 7.82 4.17
N LEU A 124 5.05 7.54 4.77
CA LEU A 124 4.69 6.21 5.24
C LEU A 124 4.42 5.27 4.07
N GLY A 125 3.61 5.70 3.08
CA GLY A 125 3.31 4.92 1.88
C GLY A 125 4.58 4.54 1.11
N TYR A 126 5.55 5.46 1.01
CA TYR A 126 6.83 5.23 0.35
C TYR A 126 7.71 4.23 1.12
N ALA A 127 7.77 4.33 2.46
CA ALA A 127 8.47 3.36 3.29
C ALA A 127 7.90 1.94 3.14
N ILE A 128 6.57 1.82 3.11
CA ILE A 128 5.89 0.54 2.87
C ILE A 128 6.20 0.01 1.47
N ALA A 129 6.14 0.85 0.45
CA ALA A 129 6.48 0.48 -0.92
C ALA A 129 7.94 -0.03 -1.02
N MET A 130 8.89 0.62 -0.34
CA MET A 130 10.27 0.15 -0.25
C MET A 130 10.36 -1.22 0.40
N MET A 131 9.73 -1.44 1.56
CA MET A 131 9.74 -2.75 2.21
C MET A 131 9.19 -3.82 1.27
N MET A 132 8.09 -3.54 0.58
CA MET A 132 7.48 -4.47 -0.36
C MET A 132 8.38 -4.78 -1.57
N ILE A 133 9.03 -3.77 -2.16
CA ILE A 133 9.83 -3.93 -3.39
C ILE A 133 11.24 -4.46 -3.12
N PHE A 134 11.88 -4.05 -2.01
CA PHE A 134 13.25 -4.43 -1.68
C PHE A 134 13.37 -5.67 -0.79
N ILE A 135 12.40 -5.92 0.09
CA ILE A 135 12.47 -7.03 1.06
C ILE A 135 11.52 -8.15 0.65
N VAL A 136 10.23 -7.84 0.46
CA VAL A 136 9.19 -8.84 0.26
C VAL A 136 9.28 -9.46 -1.13
N LYS A 137 9.32 -8.65 -2.19
CA LYS A 137 9.39 -9.12 -3.59
C LYS A 137 10.57 -10.07 -3.83
N PRO A 138 11.82 -9.77 -3.40
CA PRO A 138 12.95 -10.68 -3.60
C PRO A 138 12.85 -11.96 -2.75
N ARG A 139 12.32 -11.88 -1.52
CA ARG A 139 12.11 -13.08 -0.68
C ARG A 139 11.07 -14.02 -1.29
N ILE A 140 9.96 -13.48 -1.81
CA ILE A 140 8.95 -14.26 -2.52
C ILE A 140 9.56 -14.90 -3.78
N GLN A 141 10.33 -14.14 -4.57
CA GLN A 141 10.98 -14.67 -5.77
C GLN A 141 11.95 -15.82 -5.45
N ARG A 142 12.76 -15.69 -4.39
CA ARG A 142 13.65 -16.76 -3.92
C ARG A 142 12.86 -17.98 -3.42
N ALA A 143 11.81 -17.78 -2.63
CA ALA A 143 10.98 -18.86 -2.13
C ALA A 143 10.26 -19.61 -3.27
N LEU A 144 9.85 -18.91 -4.32
CA LEU A 144 9.27 -19.52 -5.52
C LEU A 144 10.29 -20.25 -6.40
N ALA A 145 11.54 -19.78 -6.46
CA ALA A 145 12.60 -20.45 -7.22
C ALA A 145 13.05 -21.77 -6.57
N ASN A 146 12.87 -21.91 -5.24
CA ASN A 146 13.25 -23.09 -4.47
C ASN A 146 12.11 -24.12 -4.27
N ALA A 147 10.93 -23.92 -4.84
CA ALA A 147 9.69 -24.66 -4.53
C ALA A 147 9.13 -25.48 -5.69
#